data_AF-A0A9R0AN41-F1
#
_entry.id   AF-A0A9R0AN41-F1
#
_cell.length_a   1.000
_cell.length_b   1.000
_cell.length_c   1.000
_cell.angle_alpha   90.00
_cell.angle_beta   90.00
_cell.angle_gamma   90.00
#
_symmetry.space_group_name_H-M   'P 1'
#
loop_
_entity.id
_entity.type
_entity.pdbx_description
1 polymer ?
#
loop_
_entity_poly.entity_id
_entity_poly.type
_entity_poly.pdbx_seq_one_letter_code
_entity_poly.pdbx_strand_id
1 'polypeptide(L)'
;MKLFVWSVLLMHGASGVEIDRVSVSVMEGDSVTLHTDVKTKQRDRIRWYFNDTRIAQITGDLSKTCTDVQCNEDTERFRDRLKLDHQTGSLTIMNIRNTDSGDYHLETIISGSISEKIFNVTITGGPGSKAVQMKRTMEMKGASDTLNNGEAKTSGSDDGDEAPVLSG
;
A
#
# COMPACT_ATOMS: atom_id res chain seq x y z
N MET A 1 -34.80 29.95 -52.17
CA MET A 1 -33.47 29.33 -52.31
C MET A 1 -32.84 29.26 -50.92
N LYS A 2 -32.73 28.04 -50.36
CA LYS A 2 -31.82 27.51 -49.32
C LYS A 2 -31.56 28.31 -48.02
N LEU A 3 -32.16 27.78 -46.95
CA LEU A 3 -31.87 27.99 -45.53
C LEU A 3 -30.44 27.52 -45.19
N PHE A 4 -29.72 28.25 -44.32
CA PHE A 4 -28.56 27.72 -43.59
C PHE A 4 -28.77 27.96 -42.10
N VAL A 5 -29.35 26.95 -41.44
CA VAL A 5 -29.23 26.74 -40.01
C VAL A 5 -27.86 26.13 -39.79
N TRP A 6 -26.94 26.87 -39.16
CA TRP A 6 -25.73 26.26 -38.62
C TRP A 6 -25.90 26.03 -37.14
N SER A 7 -26.16 24.76 -36.86
CA SER A 7 -26.31 24.12 -35.57
C SER A 7 -25.22 24.53 -34.59
N VAL A 8 -25.65 24.99 -33.41
CA VAL A 8 -24.80 25.13 -32.22
C VAL A 8 -24.47 23.73 -31.73
N LEU A 9 -23.28 23.22 -32.07
CA LEU A 9 -22.69 22.10 -31.35
C LEU A 9 -22.10 22.65 -30.04
N LEU A 10 -22.96 22.76 -29.02
CA LEU A 10 -22.54 22.77 -27.63
C LEU A 10 -21.87 21.42 -27.36
N MET A 11 -20.55 21.38 -27.53
CA MET A 11 -19.72 20.34 -26.94
C MET A 11 -19.86 20.49 -25.43
N HIS A 12 -20.77 19.73 -24.85
CA HIS A 12 -20.89 19.59 -23.41
C HIS A 12 -19.64 18.84 -22.95
N GLY A 13 -18.59 19.60 -22.60
CA GLY A 13 -17.46 19.07 -21.89
C GLY A 13 -17.92 18.64 -20.51
N ALA A 14 -18.25 17.36 -20.35
CA ALA A 14 -18.35 16.75 -19.04
C ALA A 14 -16.92 16.66 -18.49
N SER A 15 -16.52 17.64 -17.67
CA SER A 15 -15.32 17.50 -16.85
C SER A 15 -15.66 16.52 -15.73
N GLY A 16 -15.44 15.23 -15.99
CA GLY A 16 -15.38 14.25 -14.92
C GLY A 16 -14.13 14.52 -14.10
N VAL A 17 -14.29 14.85 -12.82
CA VAL A 17 -13.18 14.86 -11.87
C VAL A 17 -12.80 13.40 -11.64
N GLU A 18 -11.66 12.98 -12.17
CA GLU A 18 -11.08 11.66 -11.91
C GLU A 18 -10.51 11.67 -10.48
N ILE A 19 -11.14 10.93 -9.57
CA ILE A 19 -10.64 10.77 -8.19
C ILE A 19 -9.62 9.62 -8.19
N ASP A 20 -8.42 9.89 -7.67
CA ASP A 20 -7.37 8.88 -7.56
C ASP A 20 -7.75 7.81 -6.52
N ARG A 21 -7.73 6.53 -6.91
CA ARG A 21 -8.14 5.40 -6.06
C ARG A 21 -7.04 4.36 -5.97
N VAL A 22 -6.65 4.04 -4.74
CA VAL A 22 -5.56 3.11 -4.41
C VAL A 22 -6.09 1.96 -3.58
N SER A 23 -5.88 0.72 -4.01
CA SER A 23 -6.25 -0.47 -3.23
C SER A 23 -5.06 -0.94 -2.39
N VAL A 24 -5.30 -1.21 -1.11
CA VAL A 24 -4.29 -1.68 -0.16
C VAL A 24 -4.81 -2.93 0.55
N SER A 25 -4.02 -3.99 0.57
CA SER A 25 -4.31 -5.19 1.35
C SER A 25 -3.35 -5.32 2.52
N VAL A 26 -3.88 -5.64 3.70
CA VAL A 26 -3.12 -5.73 4.94
C VAL A 26 -3.60 -6.92 5.75
N MET A 27 -2.73 -7.54 6.53
CA MET A 27 -3.13 -8.64 7.40
C MET A 27 -3.72 -8.15 8.72
N GLU A 28 -4.68 -8.89 9.28
CA GLU A 28 -5.22 -8.56 10.59
C GLU A 28 -4.12 -8.54 11.68
N GLY A 29 -4.18 -7.53 12.54
CA GLY A 29 -3.21 -7.27 13.60
C GLY A 29 -1.97 -6.49 13.15
N ASP A 30 -1.75 -6.31 11.85
CA ASP A 30 -0.62 -5.54 11.34
C ASP A 30 -0.97 -4.04 11.26
N SER A 31 -0.01 -3.22 10.81
CA SER A 31 -0.21 -1.79 10.57
C SER A 31 -0.12 -1.46 9.09
N VAL A 32 -0.85 -0.43 8.65
CA VAL A 32 -0.78 0.11 7.29
C VAL A 32 -0.54 1.62 7.34
N THR A 33 0.27 2.13 6.42
CA THR A 33 0.46 3.58 6.23
C THR A 33 -0.10 3.98 4.87
N LEU A 34 -1.01 4.94 4.88
CA LEU A 34 -1.61 5.54 3.70
C LEU A 34 -0.84 6.82 3.37
N HIS A 35 -0.05 6.77 2.31
CA HIS A 35 0.84 7.86 1.91
C HIS A 35 0.10 8.93 1.11
N THR A 36 0.23 10.18 1.55
CA THR A 36 -0.37 11.33 0.86
C THR A 36 0.45 11.80 -0.36
N ASP A 37 1.73 11.43 -0.43
CA ASP A 37 2.71 11.86 -1.44
C ASP A 37 2.93 13.39 -1.51
N VAL A 38 2.63 14.11 -0.42
CA VAL A 38 2.82 15.57 -0.32
C VAL A 38 3.78 15.95 0.80
N LYS A 39 4.30 17.18 0.74
CA LYS A 39 5.03 17.82 1.84
C LYS A 39 4.19 18.97 2.38
N THR A 40 3.81 18.90 3.66
CA THR A 40 2.96 19.91 4.29
C THR A 40 3.73 21.22 4.50
N LYS A 41 3.10 22.35 4.18
CA LYS A 41 3.58 23.71 4.45
C LYS A 41 2.59 24.49 5.31
N GLN A 42 2.98 25.71 5.67
CA GLN A 42 2.08 26.62 6.37
C GLN A 42 0.78 26.84 5.59
N ARG A 43 -0.35 26.84 6.30
CA ARG A 43 -1.71 26.99 5.76
C ARG A 43 -2.25 25.76 5.01
N ASP A 44 -1.43 24.75 4.75
CA ASP A 44 -1.93 23.51 4.15
C ASP A 44 -2.79 22.76 5.17
N ARG A 45 -3.85 22.12 4.67
CA ARG A 45 -4.77 21.33 5.50
C ARG A 45 -4.85 19.94 4.91
N ILE A 46 -4.81 18.95 5.79
CA ILE A 46 -4.98 17.54 5.41
C ILE A 46 -6.07 16.97 6.30
N ARG A 47 -7.04 16.29 5.71
CA ARG A 47 -8.12 15.63 6.42
C ARG A 47 -8.26 14.20 5.94
N TRP A 48 -8.45 13.31 6.91
CA TRP A 48 -8.73 11.91 6.68
C TRP A 48 -10.11 11.58 7.18
N TYR A 49 -10.86 10.84 6.36
CA TYR A 49 -12.18 10.34 6.69
C TYR A 49 -12.24 8.83 6.51
N PHE A 50 -13.05 8.19 7.35
CA PHE A 50 -13.46 6.81 7.21
C PHE A 50 -14.99 6.77 7.28
N ASN A 51 -15.65 6.28 6.23
CA ASN A 51 -17.12 6.31 6.10
C ASN A 51 -17.72 7.68 6.47
N ASP A 52 -17.27 8.74 5.79
CA ASP A 52 -17.67 10.14 6.00
C ASP A 52 -17.34 10.76 7.37
N THR A 53 -16.77 9.98 8.29
CA THR A 53 -16.39 10.45 9.60
C THR A 53 -14.94 10.89 9.61
N ARG A 54 -14.68 12.14 10.02
CA ARG A 54 -13.31 12.67 10.10
C ARG A 54 -12.54 11.99 11.23
N ILE A 55 -11.52 11.22 10.88
CA ILE A 55 -10.70 10.45 11.83
C ILE A 55 -9.33 11.06 12.09
N ALA A 56 -8.83 11.95 11.24
CA ALA A 56 -7.58 12.67 11.49
C ALA A 56 -7.53 13.99 10.72
N GLN A 57 -6.80 14.98 11.25
CA GLN A 57 -6.64 16.26 10.58
C GLN A 57 -5.33 16.96 10.94
N ILE A 58 -4.74 17.64 9.97
CA ILE A 58 -3.74 18.71 10.14
C ILE A 58 -4.40 20.05 9.78
N THR A 59 -4.36 21.03 10.69
CA THR A 59 -4.82 22.40 10.42
C THR A 59 -3.71 23.30 9.88
N GLY A 60 -4.09 24.30 9.08
CA GLY A 60 -3.17 25.28 8.47
C GLY A 60 -2.36 26.13 9.47
N ASP A 61 -2.79 26.23 10.72
CA ASP A 61 -2.01 26.78 11.84
C ASP A 61 -1.03 25.73 12.39
N LEU A 62 -0.18 25.19 11.50
CA LEU A 62 1.08 24.43 11.65
C LEU A 62 1.44 23.60 12.91
N SER A 63 0.53 23.24 13.81
CA SER A 63 0.86 22.32 14.92
C SER A 63 -0.32 21.61 15.56
N LYS A 64 -1.55 21.99 15.23
CA LYS A 64 -2.72 21.30 15.76
C LYS A 64 -3.08 20.15 14.84
N THR A 65 -2.81 18.96 15.34
CA THR A 65 -3.37 17.72 14.80
C THR A 65 -4.40 17.18 15.75
N CYS A 66 -5.33 16.43 15.19
CA CYS A 66 -6.21 15.59 15.96
C CYS A 66 -6.27 14.21 15.32
N THR A 67 -6.58 13.21 16.13
CA THR A 67 -6.90 11.85 15.71
C THR A 67 -8.11 11.32 16.49
N ASP A 68 -8.98 10.58 15.82
CA ASP A 68 -10.16 9.88 16.36
C ASP A 68 -10.98 10.77 17.32
N VAL A 69 -11.08 10.41 18.60
CA VAL A 69 -11.74 11.18 19.67
C VAL A 69 -11.39 12.66 19.71
N GLN A 70 -10.16 13.04 19.35
CA GLN A 70 -9.71 14.44 19.35
C GLN A 70 -10.30 15.23 18.18
N CYS A 71 -10.67 14.56 17.08
CA CYS A 71 -11.27 15.17 15.90
C CYS A 71 -12.80 15.15 15.94
N ASN A 72 -13.35 14.12 16.59
CA ASN A 72 -14.78 13.89 16.75
C ASN A 72 -15.02 13.07 18.02
N GLU A 73 -15.57 13.71 19.05
CA GLU A 73 -15.78 13.12 20.39
C GLU A 73 -16.71 11.90 20.35
N ASP A 74 -17.56 11.79 19.33
CA ASP A 74 -18.48 10.67 19.14
C ASP A 74 -17.82 9.44 18.47
N THR A 75 -16.50 9.49 18.23
CA THR A 75 -15.77 8.37 17.61
C THR A 75 -14.61 7.88 18.46
N GLU A 76 -14.66 6.60 18.84
CA GLU A 76 -13.59 5.91 19.57
C GLU A 76 -13.05 4.69 18.81
N ARG A 77 -13.36 4.61 17.52
CA ARG A 77 -13.11 3.42 16.71
C ARG A 77 -11.62 3.13 16.60
N PHE A 78 -10.82 4.17 16.43
CA PHE A 78 -9.37 4.06 16.26
C PHE A 78 -8.61 4.62 17.44
N ARG A 79 -9.22 4.62 18.63
CA ARG A 79 -8.61 5.11 19.87
C ARG A 79 -7.25 4.47 20.06
N ASP A 80 -6.23 5.32 20.20
CA ASP A 80 -4.81 4.96 20.34
C ASP A 80 -4.18 4.19 19.15
N ARG A 81 -4.90 4.06 18.03
CA ARG A 81 -4.46 3.28 16.85
C ARG A 81 -4.10 4.13 15.64
N LEU A 82 -4.36 5.44 15.64
CA LEU A 82 -3.97 6.35 14.56
C LEU A 82 -2.68 7.11 14.90
N LYS A 83 -1.79 7.19 13.92
CA LYS A 83 -0.66 8.13 13.92
C LYS A 83 -0.71 8.97 12.64
N LEU A 84 -0.64 10.29 12.80
CA LEU A 84 -0.61 11.22 11.68
C LEU A 84 0.79 11.82 11.59
N ASP A 85 1.46 11.61 10.46
CA ASP A 85 2.76 12.22 10.21
C ASP A 85 2.58 13.72 9.94
N HIS A 86 3.16 14.57 10.79
CA HIS A 86 2.97 16.02 10.70
C HIS A 86 3.65 16.68 9.50
N GLN A 87 4.62 16.02 8.85
CA GLN A 87 5.43 16.57 7.76
C GLN A 87 4.86 16.21 6.38
N THR A 88 4.20 15.06 6.29
CA THR A 88 3.64 14.53 5.04
C THR A 88 2.12 14.49 5.08
N GLY A 89 1.52 14.35 6.26
CA GLY A 89 0.10 14.07 6.43
C GLY A 89 -0.28 12.61 6.23
N SER A 90 0.70 11.71 6.08
CA SER A 90 0.45 10.28 5.95
C SER A 90 -0.21 9.72 7.21
N LEU A 91 -1.21 8.86 7.03
CA LEU A 91 -1.96 8.25 8.13
C LEU A 91 -1.51 6.81 8.32
N THR A 92 -1.01 6.48 9.51
CA THR A 92 -0.74 5.10 9.92
C THR A 92 -1.87 4.61 10.81
N ILE A 93 -2.42 3.44 10.46
CA ILE A 93 -3.43 2.71 11.23
C ILE A 93 -2.73 1.48 11.82
N MET A 94 -2.67 1.40 13.14
CA MET A 94 -2.00 0.34 13.88
C MET A 94 -2.99 -0.74 14.31
N ASN A 95 -2.51 -1.98 14.40
CA ASN A 95 -3.29 -3.12 14.88
C ASN A 95 -4.66 -3.19 14.18
N ILE A 96 -4.62 -3.31 12.85
CA ILE A 96 -5.80 -3.25 12.01
C ILE A 96 -6.69 -4.47 12.26
N ARG A 97 -8.00 -4.27 12.36
CA ARG A 97 -8.99 -5.30 12.67
C ARG A 97 -9.89 -5.50 11.48
N ASN A 98 -10.46 -6.69 11.27
CA ASN A 98 -11.40 -6.96 10.18
C ASN A 98 -12.45 -5.85 9.93
N THR A 99 -12.95 -5.23 11.00
CA THR A 99 -13.92 -4.13 10.96
C THR A 99 -13.39 -2.89 10.27
N ASP A 100 -12.08 -2.64 10.28
CA ASP A 100 -11.41 -1.43 9.76
C ASP A 100 -11.24 -1.45 8.23
N SER A 101 -11.72 -2.49 7.56
CA SER A 101 -11.81 -2.51 6.10
C SER A 101 -12.77 -1.42 5.62
N GLY A 102 -12.46 -0.79 4.50
CA GLY A 102 -13.30 0.25 3.91
C GLY A 102 -12.53 1.31 3.15
N ASP A 103 -13.25 2.35 2.73
CA ASP A 103 -12.70 3.47 2.00
C ASP A 103 -12.24 4.56 2.99
N TYR A 104 -10.97 4.93 2.84
CA TYR A 104 -10.34 6.03 3.56
C TYR A 104 -10.17 7.19 2.59
N HIS A 105 -10.87 8.27 2.85
CA HIS A 105 -10.86 9.46 1.99
C HIS A 105 -9.82 10.45 2.52
N LEU A 106 -8.91 10.84 1.64
CA LEU A 106 -7.94 11.90 1.85
C LEU A 106 -8.43 13.16 1.14
N GLU A 107 -8.58 14.24 1.89
CA GLU A 107 -8.75 15.59 1.35
C GLU A 107 -7.49 16.40 1.69
N THR A 108 -6.83 16.96 0.66
CA THR A 108 -5.72 17.89 0.82
C THR A 108 -6.11 19.25 0.29
N ILE A 109 -5.82 20.30 1.07
CA ILE A 109 -5.99 21.70 0.68
C ILE A 109 -4.61 22.32 0.74
N ILE A 110 -3.93 22.35 -0.40
CA ILE A 110 -2.54 22.79 -0.51
C ILE A 110 -2.49 24.04 -1.38
N SER A 111 -1.95 25.13 -0.83
CA SER A 111 -1.88 26.42 -1.54
C SER A 111 -3.21 26.89 -2.16
N GLY A 112 -4.35 26.50 -1.56
CA GLY A 112 -5.69 26.84 -2.03
C GLY A 112 -6.33 25.85 -3.01
N SER A 113 -5.56 24.87 -3.52
CA SER A 113 -6.08 23.81 -4.37
C SER A 113 -6.56 22.63 -3.54
N ILE A 114 -7.74 22.11 -3.87
CA ILE A 114 -8.31 20.90 -3.26
C ILE A 114 -7.95 19.70 -4.13
N SER A 115 -7.46 18.63 -3.50
CA SER A 115 -7.24 17.33 -4.14
C SER A 115 -7.74 16.22 -3.24
N GLU A 116 -8.39 15.23 -3.84
CA GLU A 116 -8.99 14.09 -3.17
C GLU A 116 -8.35 12.79 -3.66
N LYS A 117 -8.13 11.85 -2.73
CA LYS A 117 -7.68 10.48 -3.02
C LYS A 117 -8.43 9.50 -2.13
N ILE A 118 -8.76 8.33 -2.65
CA ILE A 118 -9.44 7.27 -1.90
C ILE A 118 -8.50 6.08 -1.77
N PHE A 119 -8.31 5.60 -0.54
CA PHE A 119 -7.64 4.34 -0.27
C PHE A 119 -8.67 3.28 0.10
N ASN A 120 -8.82 2.25 -0.72
CA ASN A 120 -9.63 1.09 -0.38
C ASN A 120 -8.77 0.09 0.39
N VAL A 121 -8.99 -0.03 1.70
CA VAL A 121 -8.25 -0.94 2.56
C VAL A 121 -9.03 -2.23 2.75
N THR A 122 -8.38 -3.34 2.39
CA THR A 122 -8.90 -4.70 2.53
C THR A 122 -8.06 -5.48 3.52
N ILE A 123 -8.72 -6.20 4.43
CA ILE A 123 -8.04 -6.93 5.49
C ILE A 123 -8.09 -8.43 5.20
N THR A 124 -6.91 -9.05 5.21
CA THR A 124 -6.72 -10.44 4.84
C THR A 124 -6.33 -11.28 6.06
N GLY A 125 -7.08 -12.36 6.28
CA GLY A 125 -6.70 -13.46 7.18
C GLY A 125 -6.96 -13.22 8.67
N GLY A 126 -7.80 -14.10 9.25
CA GLY A 126 -7.95 -14.25 10.70
C GLY A 126 -6.82 -15.08 11.34
N PRO A 127 -6.94 -15.45 12.62
CA PRO A 127 -5.85 -16.01 13.46
C PRO A 127 -5.05 -17.19 12.87
N GLY A 128 -5.58 -17.92 11.88
CA GLY A 128 -4.92 -19.05 11.22
C GLY A 128 -4.02 -18.70 10.01
N SER A 129 -4.06 -17.48 9.48
CA SER A 129 -3.34 -17.11 8.25
C SER A 129 -1.83 -16.98 8.43
N LYS A 130 -1.38 -16.46 9.58
CA LYS A 130 0.05 -16.31 9.92
C LYS A 130 0.76 -17.67 9.98
N ALA A 131 0.12 -18.67 10.59
CA ALA A 131 0.69 -20.03 10.67
C ALA A 131 0.76 -20.73 9.31
N VAL A 132 -0.26 -20.55 8.46
CA VAL A 132 -0.29 -21.12 7.10
C VAL A 132 0.79 -20.48 6.22
N GLN A 133 0.99 -19.16 6.31
CA GLN A 133 2.02 -18.47 5.54
C GLN A 133 3.43 -18.84 6.03
N MET A 134 3.64 -18.88 7.35
CA MET A 134 4.92 -19.31 7.94
C MET A 134 5.27 -20.75 7.54
N LYS A 135 4.28 -21.66 7.51
CA LYS A 135 4.46 -23.03 7.00
C LYS A 135 4.89 -23.05 5.53
N ARG A 136 4.21 -22.32 4.65
CA ARG A 136 4.58 -22.24 3.22
C ARG A 136 5.95 -21.62 3.00
N THR A 137 6.32 -20.59 3.77
CA THR A 137 7.65 -19.98 3.70
C THR A 137 8.75 -20.93 4.15
N MET A 138 8.50 -21.73 5.20
CA MET A 138 9.43 -22.79 5.64
C MET A 138 9.55 -23.92 4.61
N GLU A 139 8.45 -24.34 3.98
CA GLU A 139 8.43 -25.37 2.92
C GLU A 139 9.20 -24.92 1.66
N MET A 140 9.00 -23.67 1.21
CA MET A 140 9.75 -23.13 0.05
C MET A 140 11.25 -23.00 0.33
N LYS A 141 11.63 -22.64 1.56
CA LYS A 141 13.04 -22.57 1.96
C LYS A 141 13.68 -23.98 1.99
N GLY A 142 12.98 -24.97 2.54
CA GLY A 142 13.45 -26.36 2.53
C GLY A 142 13.60 -26.96 1.12
N ALA A 143 12.74 -26.57 0.17
CA ALA A 143 12.86 -26.99 -1.23
C ALA A 143 14.03 -26.29 -1.97
N SER A 144 14.34 -25.03 -1.64
CA SER A 144 15.49 -24.31 -2.20
C SER A 144 16.82 -24.93 -1.77
N ASP A 145 16.94 -25.37 -0.52
CA ASP A 145 18.18 -25.95 0.02
C ASP A 145 18.51 -27.31 -0.63
N THR A 146 17.51 -28.02 -1.17
CA THR A 146 17.74 -29.31 -1.88
C THR A 146 18.25 -29.18 -3.31
N LEU A 147 18.21 -28.00 -3.94
CA LEU A 147 18.60 -27.83 -5.35
C LEU A 147 20.08 -27.48 -5.57
N ASN A 148 20.86 -27.24 -4.51
CA ASN A 148 22.21 -26.68 -4.64
C ASN A 148 23.39 -27.69 -4.49
N ASN A 149 23.12 -29.01 -4.51
CA ASN A 149 24.14 -30.05 -4.30
C ASN A 149 24.48 -30.86 -5.57
N GLY A 150 24.64 -30.19 -6.71
CA GLY A 150 24.81 -30.87 -8.00
C GLY A 150 25.84 -30.27 -8.95
N GLU A 151 27.02 -29.85 -8.49
CA GLU A 151 28.16 -29.61 -9.38
C GLU A 151 29.42 -30.29 -8.82
N ALA A 152 29.50 -31.61 -9.05
CA ALA A 152 30.70 -32.39 -8.84
C ALA A 152 31.62 -32.25 -10.08
N LYS A 153 32.70 -31.52 -9.86
CA LYS A 153 33.92 -31.34 -10.66
C LYS A 153 34.35 -32.59 -11.44
N THR A 154 34.39 -32.50 -12.78
CA THR A 154 35.04 -33.49 -13.66
C THR A 154 36.56 -33.33 -13.60
N SER A 155 37.27 -34.32 -13.06
CA SER A 155 38.72 -34.47 -13.23
C SER A 155 38.98 -35.32 -14.49
N GLY A 156 39.74 -34.77 -15.43
CA GLY A 156 40.19 -35.47 -16.63
C GLY A 156 41.07 -36.67 -16.29
N SER A 157 40.90 -37.74 -17.06
CA SER A 157 41.79 -38.91 -17.10
C SER A 157 42.44 -38.88 -18.49
N ASP A 158 43.76 -38.69 -18.54
CA ASP A 158 44.54 -38.92 -19.76
C ASP A 158 44.89 -40.42 -19.84
N ASP A 159 44.71 -40.94 -21.05
CA ASP A 159 44.86 -42.31 -21.49
C ASP A 159 46.31 -42.85 -21.46
N GLY A 160 46.44 -44.18 -21.49
CA GLY A 160 47.52 -44.80 -22.29
C GLY A 160 48.25 -46.01 -21.69
N ASP A 161 47.56 -47.16 -21.71
CA ASP A 161 48.00 -48.50 -22.12
C ASP A 161 49.38 -49.11 -21.75
N GLU A 162 49.23 -50.32 -21.22
CA GLU A 162 50.19 -51.37 -20.93
C GLU A 162 50.72 -52.08 -22.19
N ALA A 163 51.99 -52.48 -22.19
CA ALA A 163 52.45 -53.64 -22.96
C ALA A 163 53.54 -54.41 -22.17
N PRO A 164 53.45 -55.75 -22.04
CA PRO A 164 54.43 -56.55 -21.31
C PRO A 164 55.55 -57.04 -22.24
N VAL A 165 56.76 -57.21 -21.68
CA VAL A 165 57.84 -57.96 -22.33
C VAL A 165 58.39 -59.01 -21.37
N LEU A 166 58.23 -60.27 -21.76
CA LEU A 166 59.02 -61.45 -21.36
C LEU A 166 60.48 -61.17 -21.78
N SER A 167 61.55 -61.64 -21.15
CA SER A 167 61.94 -63.02 -20.80
C SER A 167 63.39 -62.99 -20.26
N GLY A 168 63.84 -64.06 -19.60
CA GLY A 168 65.16 -64.69 -19.85
C GLY A 168 66.42 -63.93 -19.45
#